data_AF-A0A2E0BAZ5-F1
#
_entry.id   AF-A0A2E0BAZ5-F1
#
_cell.length_a   1.000
_cell.length_b   1.000
_cell.length_c   1.000
_cell.angle_alpha   90.00
_cell.angle_beta   90.00
_cell.angle_gamma   90.00
#
_symmetry.space_group_name_H-M   'P 1'
#
loop_
_entity.id
_entity.type
_entity.pdbx_description
1 polymer ?
#
loop_
_entity_poly.entity_id
_entity_poly.type
_entity_poly.pdbx_seq_one_letter_code
_entity_poly.pdbx_strand_id
1 'polypeptide(L)'
;MLRLIINLFFLFLYNFSFSQTSELGRFTVNVKNGCLPLEIEIVSENLDTSISVVQYDFDYNQTNNLFNPSSSKSHTYNSSGKYIIAQAINQDGVEKIDILEIEAFEKRDLIIDIKNCSNNSLEINIDDNYYDGYKLFIRGNFHEYLSNGTNLLDYSGLLDNNSSVEGYIIGEFDDNEKNCSKYNFKIVPVNNNIINIIDSVVLSDDKTKFDLIYNPEKSTNYEVLIDNNLDSIYFTPSFLYFSHSSLEFLNKSFNQRCIKIIKKYGCGEPEIEDEICLIYLNAFENDNGINIEFNSNDKYDSIAIYRDNIIINSLNDDENKFIDNNGIIKNKEYCYQVVGYKSNKKSLSNNFCIISNNNYNPIPIPNAFTPNGDGLNDFFKPFPLQVSDYKMLIFNKYGEKVFESNDINLGWDGYFKGKIIQDVYVYKIELMKDNEMVFINGKILLVK
;
A
#
# COMPACT_ATOMS: atom_id res chain seq x y z
N MET A 1 19.63 67.40 -1.47
CA MET A 1 21.03 66.99 -1.71
C MET A 1 21.26 65.73 -0.88
N LEU A 2 20.71 64.58 -1.29
CA LEU A 2 21.10 63.75 -2.46
C LEU A 2 22.44 63.04 -2.25
N ARG A 3 22.36 61.76 -1.89
CA ARG A 3 23.31 60.70 -2.28
C ARG A 3 22.61 59.34 -2.15
N LEU A 4 22.14 58.81 -3.27
CA LEU A 4 21.86 57.37 -3.37
C LEU A 4 23.20 56.64 -3.30
N ILE A 5 23.26 55.53 -2.58
CA ILE A 5 24.30 54.51 -2.75
C ILE A 5 23.63 53.34 -3.45
N ILE A 6 23.86 53.23 -4.76
CA ILE A 6 23.40 52.10 -5.56
C ILE A 6 24.45 51.00 -5.40
N ASN A 7 24.19 50.04 -4.52
CA ASN A 7 24.94 48.78 -4.50
C ASN A 7 24.49 47.95 -5.71
N LEU A 8 25.14 48.19 -6.85
CA LEU A 8 24.93 47.43 -8.07
C LEU A 8 25.59 46.04 -7.92
N PHE A 9 24.85 45.12 -7.32
CA PHE A 9 25.30 43.74 -7.11
C PHE A 9 25.32 43.01 -8.47
N PHE A 10 26.46 43.05 -9.15
CA PHE A 10 26.69 42.30 -10.38
C PHE A 10 26.72 40.80 -10.04
N LEU A 11 25.57 40.15 -10.13
CA LEU A 11 25.48 38.69 -10.23
C LEU A 11 26.08 38.28 -11.58
N PHE A 12 27.40 38.11 -11.59
CA PHE A 12 28.06 37.29 -12.59
C PHE A 12 27.58 35.86 -12.41
N LEU A 13 26.57 35.48 -13.19
CA LEU A 13 26.27 34.08 -13.46
C LEU A 13 27.45 33.51 -14.24
N TYR A 14 28.45 33.02 -13.51
CA TYR A 14 29.44 32.09 -14.02
C TYR A 14 28.73 30.78 -14.34
N ASN A 15 28.10 30.73 -15.51
CA ASN A 15 27.90 29.47 -16.20
C ASN A 15 29.30 28.91 -16.47
N PHE A 16 29.72 27.92 -15.69
CA PHE A 16 30.90 27.12 -16.02
C PHE A 16 30.54 26.25 -17.23
N SER A 17 30.68 26.82 -18.43
CA SER A 17 30.73 26.04 -19.65
C SER A 17 32.02 25.22 -19.60
N PHE A 18 31.90 23.92 -19.33
CA PHE A 18 33.03 22.99 -19.19
C PHE A 18 33.67 22.69 -20.56
N SER A 19 34.41 23.68 -21.04
CA SER A 19 34.92 23.75 -22.39
C SER A 19 36.29 23.08 -22.50
N GLN A 20 36.38 21.95 -23.21
CA GLN A 20 37.62 21.20 -23.38
C GLN A 20 38.49 21.81 -24.48
N THR A 21 39.79 21.98 -24.23
CA THR A 21 40.76 22.54 -25.20
C THR A 21 41.55 21.42 -25.87
N SER A 22 41.90 21.62 -27.14
CA SER A 22 42.70 20.72 -27.98
C SER A 22 44.14 20.49 -27.46
N GLU A 23 44.79 19.42 -27.91
CA GLU A 23 46.11 18.98 -27.43
C GLU A 23 47.20 20.06 -27.49
N LEU A 24 47.20 20.91 -28.53
CA LEU A 24 48.15 22.00 -28.73
C LEU A 24 47.56 23.37 -28.39
N GLY A 25 46.42 23.41 -27.70
CA GLY A 25 45.80 24.62 -27.14
C GLY A 25 44.98 25.47 -28.12
N ARG A 26 44.95 25.14 -29.42
CA ARG A 26 44.51 26.05 -30.49
C ARG A 26 43.00 26.26 -30.60
N PHE A 27 42.19 25.33 -30.12
CA PHE A 27 40.73 25.49 -30.11
C PHE A 27 40.10 24.85 -28.88
N THR A 28 38.87 25.27 -28.59
CA THR A 28 38.11 24.77 -27.45
C THR A 28 36.69 24.44 -27.88
N VAL A 29 36.17 23.29 -27.46
CA VAL A 29 34.77 22.85 -27.68
C VAL A 29 33.88 23.19 -26.48
N ASN A 30 32.56 23.25 -26.70
CA ASN A 30 31.55 23.46 -25.66
C ASN A 30 31.48 22.36 -24.58
N VAL A 31 31.64 21.08 -24.95
CA VAL A 31 31.63 19.91 -24.04
C VAL A 31 32.58 18.81 -24.56
N LYS A 32 33.05 17.94 -23.66
CA LYS A 32 33.95 16.80 -23.95
C LYS A 32 33.24 15.52 -24.37
N ASN A 33 32.08 15.26 -23.77
CA ASN A 33 31.29 14.05 -23.94
C ASN A 33 29.83 14.34 -23.56
N GLY A 34 28.98 13.32 -23.66
CA GLY A 34 27.57 13.43 -23.26
C GLY A 34 26.67 12.47 -24.03
N CYS A 35 25.37 12.57 -23.74
CA CYS A 35 24.38 11.68 -24.30
C CYS A 35 23.90 12.10 -25.69
N LEU A 36 23.48 11.11 -26.48
CA LEU A 36 23.00 11.31 -27.83
C LEU A 36 21.59 11.94 -27.88
N PRO A 37 21.31 12.85 -28.84
CA PRO A 37 22.25 13.40 -29.82
C PRO A 37 23.23 14.41 -29.17
N LEU A 38 24.54 14.23 -29.39
CA LEU A 38 25.57 15.07 -28.77
C LEU A 38 25.94 16.22 -29.72
N GLU A 39 25.68 17.45 -29.29
CA GLU A 39 25.92 18.67 -30.08
C GLU A 39 27.23 19.34 -29.64
N ILE A 40 28.23 19.32 -30.51
CA ILE A 40 29.54 19.95 -30.28
C ILE A 40 29.65 21.25 -31.08
N GLU A 41 30.17 22.30 -30.45
CA GLU A 41 30.47 23.61 -31.05
C GLU A 41 31.87 24.08 -30.66
N ILE A 42 32.61 24.67 -31.60
CA ILE A 42 33.88 25.36 -31.34
C ILE A 42 33.60 26.72 -30.69
N VAL A 43 33.86 26.83 -29.39
CA VAL A 43 33.59 28.04 -28.59
C VAL A 43 34.75 29.04 -28.56
N SER A 44 35.99 28.61 -28.85
CA SER A 44 37.12 29.54 -29.02
C SER A 44 38.24 29.02 -29.94
N GLU A 45 39.02 29.97 -30.45
CA GLU A 45 40.20 29.78 -31.31
C GLU A 45 41.38 30.60 -30.74
N ASN A 46 42.40 29.92 -30.21
CA ASN A 46 43.58 30.52 -29.61
C ASN A 46 44.72 30.54 -30.64
N LEU A 47 44.60 31.43 -31.63
CA LEU A 47 45.41 31.41 -32.85
C LEU A 47 46.30 32.65 -32.99
N ASP A 48 47.48 32.48 -33.58
CA ASP A 48 48.38 33.58 -33.95
C ASP A 48 47.82 34.36 -35.15
N THR A 49 48.04 35.68 -35.12
CA THR A 49 47.82 36.62 -36.22
C THR A 49 48.46 36.24 -37.56
N SER A 50 49.48 35.37 -37.61
CA SER A 50 50.07 34.88 -38.88
C SER A 50 49.29 33.72 -39.53
N ILE A 51 48.19 33.25 -38.92
CA ILE A 51 47.37 32.16 -39.46
C ILE A 51 46.38 32.69 -40.50
N SER A 52 46.38 32.05 -41.68
CA SER A 52 45.66 32.52 -42.88
C SER A 52 44.42 31.71 -43.24
N VAL A 53 44.34 30.47 -42.76
CA VAL A 53 43.23 29.52 -43.00
C VAL A 53 43.01 28.71 -41.71
N VAL A 54 41.75 28.46 -41.37
CA VAL A 54 41.31 27.55 -40.31
C VAL A 54 40.18 26.69 -40.87
N GLN A 55 40.25 25.37 -40.70
CA GLN A 55 39.21 24.41 -41.07
C GLN A 55 39.05 23.35 -39.98
N TYR A 56 37.87 22.73 -39.92
CA TYR A 56 37.55 21.68 -38.95
C TYR A 56 37.07 20.42 -39.66
N ASP A 57 37.58 19.26 -39.24
CA ASP A 57 36.97 17.95 -39.46
C ASP A 57 36.43 17.47 -38.10
N PHE A 58 35.25 16.86 -38.10
CA PHE A 58 34.55 16.39 -36.89
C PHE A 58 34.58 14.84 -36.76
N ASP A 59 35.11 14.12 -37.75
CA ASP A 59 35.31 12.66 -37.72
C ASP A 59 36.67 12.29 -38.34
N TYR A 60 37.73 12.93 -37.85
CA TYR A 60 39.07 12.86 -38.45
C TYR A 60 39.74 11.50 -38.22
N ASN A 61 39.94 10.76 -39.32
CA ASN A 61 40.53 9.42 -39.24
C ASN A 61 42.06 9.46 -39.33
N GLN A 62 42.73 9.39 -38.17
CA GLN A 62 44.19 9.34 -38.05
C GLN A 62 44.86 8.19 -38.84
N THR A 63 44.15 7.09 -39.14
CA THR A 63 44.75 5.91 -39.81
C THR A 63 44.96 6.11 -41.30
N ASN A 64 44.18 6.99 -41.95
CA ASN A 64 44.33 7.33 -43.37
C ASN A 64 44.76 8.78 -43.61
N ASN A 65 44.72 9.65 -42.59
CA ASN A 65 45.01 11.08 -42.64
C ASN A 65 44.18 11.85 -43.69
N LEU A 66 42.96 11.39 -43.97
CA LEU A 66 42.01 12.08 -44.82
C LEU A 66 41.26 13.12 -43.99
N PHE A 67 41.52 14.40 -44.28
CA PHE A 67 40.83 15.53 -43.66
C PHE A 67 39.61 15.96 -44.48
N ASN A 68 38.43 15.98 -43.87
CA ASN A 68 37.14 16.27 -44.48
C ASN A 68 36.61 17.62 -43.94
N PRO A 69 36.89 18.75 -44.61
CA PRO A 69 36.57 20.07 -44.07
C PRO A 69 35.06 20.33 -43.99
N SER A 70 34.57 20.53 -42.77
CA SER A 70 33.24 21.05 -42.46
C SER A 70 33.11 22.52 -42.87
N SER A 71 31.90 22.91 -43.26
CA SER A 71 31.49 24.31 -43.47
C SER A 71 30.89 24.96 -42.21
N SER A 72 30.71 24.20 -41.12
CA SER A 72 30.19 24.65 -39.83
C SER A 72 31.25 24.58 -38.74
N LYS A 73 31.13 25.45 -37.73
CA LYS A 73 31.86 25.35 -36.45
C LYS A 73 31.17 24.45 -35.41
N SER A 74 30.12 23.73 -35.81
CA SER A 74 29.40 22.77 -34.97
C SER A 74 29.00 21.51 -35.72
N HIS A 75 28.81 20.43 -34.97
CA HIS A 75 28.36 19.12 -35.45
C HIS A 75 27.41 18.45 -34.44
N THR A 76 26.63 17.46 -34.88
CA THR A 76 25.76 16.68 -34.00
C THR A 76 25.94 15.19 -34.23
N TYR A 77 26.50 14.50 -33.26
CA TYR A 77 26.70 13.06 -33.27
C TYR A 77 25.39 12.35 -32.91
N ASN A 78 25.04 11.32 -33.68
CA ASN A 78 23.77 10.60 -33.59
C ASN A 78 23.95 9.07 -33.41
N SER A 79 25.17 8.64 -33.04
CA SER A 79 25.55 7.25 -32.76
C SER A 79 26.63 7.25 -31.68
N SER A 80 26.71 6.20 -30.86
CA SER A 80 27.71 6.15 -29.78
C SER A 80 29.10 5.80 -30.27
N GLY A 81 30.12 6.47 -29.74
CA GLY A 81 31.52 6.20 -30.07
C GLY A 81 32.46 7.32 -29.65
N LYS A 82 33.76 7.05 -29.81
CA LYS A 82 34.82 8.06 -29.73
C LYS A 82 35.02 8.69 -31.09
N TYR A 83 35.09 10.02 -31.13
CA TYR A 83 35.27 10.82 -32.33
C TYR A 83 36.47 11.75 -32.15
N ILE A 84 37.15 12.09 -33.24
CA ILE A 84 38.32 12.95 -33.23
C ILE A 84 38.00 14.20 -34.04
N ILE A 85 37.94 15.34 -33.34
CA ILE A 85 37.82 16.65 -33.97
C ILE A 85 39.23 17.13 -34.29
N ALA A 86 39.47 17.52 -35.53
CA ALA A 86 40.76 18.04 -35.98
C ALA A 86 40.61 19.46 -36.53
N GLN A 87 41.44 20.39 -36.06
CA GLN A 87 41.61 21.71 -36.64
C GLN A 87 42.84 21.70 -37.56
N ALA A 88 42.64 21.97 -38.85
CA ALA A 88 43.72 22.27 -39.78
C ALA A 88 43.92 23.79 -39.88
N ILE A 89 45.16 24.25 -39.70
CA ILE A 89 45.55 25.65 -39.89
C ILE A 89 46.67 25.77 -40.93
N ASN A 90 46.72 26.90 -41.63
CA ASN A 90 47.90 27.29 -42.42
C ASN A 90 48.60 28.49 -41.79
N GLN A 91 49.82 28.26 -41.29
CA GLN A 91 50.68 29.28 -40.68
C GLN A 91 51.98 29.38 -41.49
N ASP A 92 52.25 30.57 -42.04
CA ASP A 92 53.46 30.86 -42.83
C ASP A 92 53.71 29.89 -44.02
N GLY A 93 52.63 29.37 -44.61
CA GLY A 93 52.67 28.38 -45.70
C GLY A 93 52.83 26.92 -45.26
N VAL A 94 52.91 26.66 -43.95
CA VAL A 94 52.98 25.32 -43.37
C VAL A 94 51.62 24.92 -42.79
N GLU A 95 51.07 23.81 -43.29
CA GLU A 95 49.88 23.17 -42.74
C GLU A 95 50.22 22.51 -41.39
N LYS A 96 49.38 22.74 -40.38
CA LYS A 96 49.51 22.15 -39.04
C LYS A 96 48.14 21.70 -38.57
N ILE A 97 48.08 20.49 -38.02
CA ILE A 97 46.87 19.95 -37.38
C ILE A 97 46.99 20.14 -35.86
N ASP A 98 45.86 20.30 -35.18
CA ASP A 98 45.65 20.11 -33.74
C ASP A 98 44.38 19.26 -33.57
N ILE A 99 44.29 18.45 -32.51
CA ILE A 99 43.21 17.45 -32.36
C ILE A 99 42.58 17.47 -30.96
N LEU A 100 41.39 16.88 -30.89
CA LEU A 100 40.67 16.62 -29.65
C LEU A 100 39.80 15.36 -29.76
N GLU A 101 39.94 14.42 -28.83
CA GLU A 101 39.03 13.28 -28.70
C GLU A 101 37.80 13.68 -27.86
N ILE A 102 36.60 13.38 -28.38
CA ILE A 102 35.31 13.51 -27.70
C ILE A 102 34.58 12.15 -27.72
N GLU A 103 33.65 11.92 -26.80
CA GLU A 103 32.93 10.63 -26.69
C GLU A 103 31.42 10.80 -26.53
N ALA A 104 30.65 10.13 -27.39
CA ALA A 104 29.19 10.21 -27.41
C ALA A 104 28.56 8.89 -26.90
N PHE A 105 27.60 9.01 -25.99
CA PHE A 105 27.02 7.88 -25.26
C PHE A 105 25.53 7.66 -25.56
N GLU A 106 25.10 6.40 -25.72
CA GLU A 106 23.68 6.06 -25.68
C GLU A 106 23.14 6.31 -24.26
N LYS A 107 22.01 7.02 -24.14
CA LYS A 107 21.37 7.17 -22.82
C LYS A 107 20.90 5.81 -22.30
N ARG A 108 21.00 5.61 -20.98
CA ARG A 108 20.48 4.44 -20.26
C ARG A 108 19.58 4.88 -19.12
N ASP A 109 18.56 4.09 -18.82
CA ASP A 109 17.60 4.44 -17.76
C ASP A 109 18.20 4.26 -16.37
N LEU A 110 18.05 5.30 -15.55
CA LEU A 110 18.66 5.43 -14.24
C LEU A 110 18.08 4.42 -13.25
N ILE A 111 18.94 3.65 -12.59
CA ILE A 111 18.55 2.74 -11.52
C ILE A 111 18.48 3.54 -10.21
N ILE A 112 17.28 3.96 -9.82
CA ILE A 112 17.03 4.77 -8.62
C ILE A 112 15.88 4.19 -7.80
N ASP A 113 16.15 3.94 -6.52
CA ASP A 113 15.19 3.70 -5.45
C ASP A 113 14.98 4.98 -4.64
N ILE A 114 13.73 5.26 -4.26
CA ILE A 114 13.35 6.48 -3.53
C ILE A 114 12.50 6.07 -2.34
N LYS A 115 12.99 6.31 -1.12
CA LYS A 115 12.26 6.06 0.13
C LYS A 115 12.00 7.36 0.89
N ASN A 116 10.75 7.56 1.25
CA ASN A 116 10.32 8.72 2.01
C ASN A 116 10.57 8.52 3.51
N CYS A 117 10.94 9.58 4.22
CA CYS A 117 11.23 9.57 5.64
C CYS A 117 10.29 10.52 6.40
N SER A 118 9.98 10.18 7.65
CA SER A 118 8.97 10.85 8.48
C SER A 118 9.15 12.36 8.65
N ASN A 119 10.39 12.85 8.63
CA ASN A 119 10.74 14.22 8.95
C ASN A 119 10.76 15.17 7.73
N ASN A 120 9.93 14.90 6.71
CA ASN A 120 9.98 15.55 5.39
C ASN A 120 11.37 15.44 4.72
N SER A 121 11.99 14.26 4.84
CA SER A 121 13.27 13.94 4.20
C SER A 121 13.09 12.80 3.20
N LEU A 122 13.90 12.77 2.15
CA LEU A 122 13.86 11.76 1.10
C LEU A 122 15.22 11.08 0.99
N GLU A 123 15.23 9.75 1.15
CA GLU A 123 16.36 8.91 0.79
C GLU A 123 16.29 8.61 -0.72
N ILE A 124 17.33 9.02 -1.44
CA ILE A 124 17.48 8.78 -2.88
C ILE A 124 18.69 7.85 -3.04
N ASN A 125 18.44 6.58 -3.29
CA ASN A 125 19.49 5.59 -3.52
C ASN A 125 19.65 5.31 -5.02
N ILE A 126 20.75 5.79 -5.58
CA ILE A 126 21.16 5.50 -6.95
C ILE A 126 22.02 4.22 -6.91
N ASP A 127 21.82 3.30 -7.86
CA ASP A 127 22.66 2.11 -8.07
C ASP A 127 23.10 2.05 -9.54
N ASP A 128 23.77 3.13 -9.97
CA ASP A 128 24.14 3.36 -11.36
C ASP A 128 25.58 3.89 -11.43
N ASN A 129 26.40 3.18 -12.21
CA ASN A 129 27.81 3.50 -12.46
C ASN A 129 28.07 3.72 -13.96
N TYR A 130 27.03 4.05 -14.73
CA TYR A 130 27.14 4.36 -16.15
C TYR A 130 27.41 5.84 -16.42
N TYR A 131 26.85 6.72 -15.58
CA TYR A 131 27.07 8.17 -15.64
C TYR A 131 28.20 8.59 -14.67
N ASP A 132 28.87 9.70 -14.98
CA ASP A 132 29.95 10.25 -14.13
C ASP A 132 29.38 10.93 -12.87
N GLY A 133 28.13 11.43 -12.95
CA GLY A 133 27.45 12.16 -11.89
C GLY A 133 25.93 12.26 -12.13
N TYR A 134 25.24 12.94 -11.21
CA TYR A 134 23.79 13.09 -11.22
C TYR A 134 23.39 14.48 -10.71
N LYS A 135 22.52 15.18 -11.44
CA LYS A 135 21.94 16.47 -11.02
C LYS A 135 20.49 16.32 -10.57
N LEU A 136 20.18 16.79 -9.35
CA LEU A 136 18.82 16.91 -8.84
C LEU A 136 18.21 18.26 -9.23
N PHE A 137 16.98 18.23 -9.74
CA PHE A 137 16.17 19.41 -10.03
C PHE A 137 14.83 19.35 -9.30
N ILE A 138 14.44 20.44 -8.66
CA ILE A 138 13.16 20.60 -7.97
C ILE A 138 12.34 21.68 -8.68
N ARG A 139 11.13 21.31 -9.12
CA ARG A 139 10.19 22.21 -9.83
C ARG A 139 10.83 22.93 -11.04
N GLY A 140 11.78 22.27 -11.70
CA GLY A 140 12.53 22.77 -12.87
C GLY A 140 13.80 23.58 -12.58
N ASN A 141 14.13 23.82 -11.31
CA ASN A 141 15.36 24.52 -10.91
C ASN A 141 16.39 23.50 -10.41
N PHE A 142 17.67 23.70 -10.73
CA PHE A 142 18.74 22.89 -10.14
C PHE A 142 18.77 23.06 -8.61
N HIS A 143 18.97 21.95 -7.90
CA HIS A 143 19.03 21.91 -6.43
C HIS A 143 20.44 21.58 -5.96
N GLU A 144 20.93 20.38 -6.30
CA GLU A 144 22.25 19.88 -5.89
C GLU A 144 22.75 18.75 -6.81
N TYR A 145 24.02 18.40 -6.65
CA TYR A 145 24.61 17.19 -7.23
C TYR A 145 24.39 16.00 -6.29
N LEU A 146 24.05 14.84 -6.85
CA LEU A 146 23.93 13.56 -6.14
C LEU A 146 25.08 12.64 -6.53
N SER A 147 25.52 11.80 -5.59
CA SER A 147 26.50 10.74 -5.84
C SER A 147 25.83 9.40 -6.13
N ASN A 148 26.55 8.45 -6.72
CA ASN A 148 26.08 7.05 -6.72
C ASN A 148 25.99 6.52 -5.28
N GLY A 149 25.03 5.65 -5.00
CA GLY A 149 24.65 5.23 -3.65
C GLY A 149 23.60 6.15 -3.01
N THR A 150 23.63 6.24 -1.69
CA THR A 150 22.56 6.85 -0.88
C THR A 150 22.76 8.35 -0.65
N ASN A 151 21.78 9.16 -1.05
CA ASN A 151 21.71 10.60 -0.85
C ASN A 151 20.49 10.96 0.01
N LEU A 152 20.52 12.12 0.70
CA LEU A 152 19.45 12.59 1.58
C LEU A 152 19.03 14.03 1.24
N LEU A 153 17.74 14.23 0.98
CA LEU A 153 17.13 15.53 0.65
C LEU A 153 16.12 15.94 1.72
N ASP A 154 16.41 16.99 2.49
CA ASP A 154 15.38 17.70 3.28
C ASP A 154 14.49 18.50 2.31
N TYR A 155 13.21 18.12 2.23
CA TYR A 155 12.24 18.76 1.34
C TYR A 155 11.19 19.60 2.09
N SER A 156 11.36 19.82 3.40
CA SER A 156 10.42 20.58 4.25
C SER A 156 10.14 22.00 3.71
N GLY A 157 11.15 22.66 3.15
CA GLY A 157 11.05 23.98 2.52
C GLY A 157 10.60 23.98 1.04
N LEU A 158 10.42 22.82 0.42
CA LEU A 158 10.22 22.68 -1.03
C LEU A 158 8.76 22.42 -1.45
N LEU A 159 7.89 22.12 -0.47
CA LEU A 159 6.48 21.78 -0.63
C LEU A 159 5.70 22.84 -1.46
N ASP A 160 4.81 22.36 -2.32
CA ASP A 160 3.86 23.18 -3.08
C ASP A 160 2.54 23.39 -2.32
N ASN A 161 1.62 24.15 -2.94
CA ASN A 161 0.31 24.45 -2.36
C ASN A 161 -0.58 23.21 -2.15
N ASN A 162 -0.20 22.04 -2.70
CA ASN A 162 -0.89 20.76 -2.52
C ASN A 162 -0.18 19.86 -1.48
N SER A 163 0.81 20.40 -0.75
CA SER A 163 1.71 19.64 0.14
C SER A 163 2.48 18.53 -0.59
N SER A 164 2.93 18.80 -1.82
CA SER A 164 3.71 17.87 -2.63
C SER A 164 5.04 18.47 -3.10
N VAL A 165 6.03 17.62 -3.37
CA VAL A 165 7.30 18.01 -4.00
C VAL A 165 7.43 17.22 -5.30
N GLU A 166 7.77 17.93 -6.38
CA GLU A 166 7.91 17.38 -7.72
C GLU A 166 9.27 17.78 -8.28
N GLY A 167 10.00 16.80 -8.78
CA GLY A 167 11.39 16.94 -9.19
C GLY A 167 11.83 15.85 -10.15
N TYR A 168 13.09 15.92 -10.56
CA TYR A 168 13.71 14.91 -11.40
C TYR A 168 15.21 14.86 -11.19
N ILE A 169 15.80 13.71 -11.48
CA ILE A 169 17.23 13.45 -11.47
C ILE A 169 17.65 13.17 -12.91
N ILE A 170 18.75 13.77 -13.37
CA ILE A 170 19.36 13.46 -14.67
C ILE A 170 20.79 12.99 -14.43
N GLY A 171 21.22 11.91 -15.10
CA GLY A 171 22.63 11.50 -15.14
C GLY A 171 23.44 12.35 -16.12
N GLU A 172 24.75 12.46 -15.91
CA GLU A 172 25.63 13.32 -16.73
C GLU A 172 26.98 12.68 -17.05
N PHE A 173 27.68 13.25 -18.02
CA PHE A 173 29.09 12.95 -18.33
C PHE A 173 29.89 14.25 -18.34
N ASP A 174 31.04 14.30 -17.66
CA ASP A 174 31.83 15.54 -17.38
C ASP A 174 30.96 16.81 -17.22
N ASP A 175 30.00 16.80 -16.27
CA ASP A 175 29.09 17.93 -15.95
C ASP A 175 28.07 18.31 -17.06
N ASN A 176 27.89 17.48 -18.09
CA ASN A 176 26.91 17.66 -19.17
C ASN A 176 25.72 16.68 -19.07
N GLU A 177 24.56 17.18 -18.60
CA GLU A 177 23.32 16.38 -18.48
C GLU A 177 22.44 16.39 -19.76
N LYS A 178 22.86 17.07 -20.83
CA LYS A 178 22.03 17.28 -22.03
C LYS A 178 21.73 15.94 -22.74
N ASN A 179 20.43 15.73 -23.02
CA ASN A 179 19.87 14.53 -23.66
C ASN A 179 20.06 13.19 -22.90
N CYS A 180 20.65 13.21 -21.69
CA CYS A 180 20.79 12.04 -20.85
C CYS A 180 19.47 11.57 -20.22
N SER A 181 19.44 10.36 -19.63
CA SER A 181 18.20 9.84 -19.06
C SER A 181 17.80 10.57 -17.78
N LYS A 182 16.49 10.64 -17.57
CA LYS A 182 15.85 11.52 -16.59
C LYS A 182 14.76 10.75 -15.84
N TYR A 183 14.99 10.53 -14.55
CA TYR A 183 14.04 9.95 -13.62
C TYR A 183 13.16 11.06 -13.05
N ASN A 184 11.83 10.98 -13.18
CA ASN A 184 10.90 11.98 -12.65
C ASN A 184 10.21 11.42 -11.39
N PHE A 185 10.10 12.22 -10.34
CA PHE A 185 9.42 11.83 -9.10
C PHE A 185 8.45 12.90 -8.61
N LYS A 186 7.42 12.46 -7.90
CA LYS A 186 6.53 13.32 -7.14
C LYS A 186 6.18 12.64 -5.82
N ILE A 187 6.39 13.33 -4.71
CA ILE A 187 6.14 12.85 -3.34
C ILE A 187 5.23 13.79 -2.56
N VAL A 188 4.70 13.30 -1.44
CA VAL A 188 4.04 14.06 -0.37
C VAL A 188 4.60 13.60 0.98
N PRO A 189 4.48 14.40 2.06
CA PRO A 189 4.81 13.96 3.42
C PRO A 189 4.10 12.65 3.81
N VAL A 190 4.83 11.76 4.47
CA VAL A 190 4.29 10.58 5.16
C VAL A 190 3.65 10.97 6.50
N ASN A 191 2.67 10.18 6.95
CA ASN A 191 1.92 10.38 8.18
C ASN A 191 2.16 9.21 9.14
N ASN A 192 3.16 9.38 10.02
CA ASN A 192 3.59 8.39 11.02
C ASN A 192 2.49 7.80 11.93
N ASN A 193 1.30 8.39 11.96
CA ASN A 193 0.18 7.88 12.76
C ASN A 193 -0.47 6.62 12.15
N ILE A 194 -0.18 6.28 10.89
CA ILE A 194 -0.69 5.07 10.22
C ILE A 194 0.25 3.89 10.50
N ILE A 195 -0.05 3.17 11.59
CA ILE A 195 0.61 1.93 12.00
C ILE A 195 -0.12 0.69 11.42
N ASN A 196 -1.46 0.72 11.44
CA ASN A 196 -2.28 -0.37 10.92
C ASN A 196 -2.53 -0.13 9.43
N ILE A 197 -2.08 -1.07 8.58
CA ILE A 197 -2.08 -0.94 7.12
C ILE A 197 -3.13 -1.87 6.51
N ILE A 198 -3.31 -3.07 7.06
CA ILE A 198 -4.34 -4.02 6.63
C ILE A 198 -5.68 -3.64 7.30
N ASP A 199 -6.77 -3.59 6.53
CA ASP A 199 -8.15 -3.61 7.08
C ASP A 199 -8.64 -5.06 7.16
N SER A 200 -8.49 -5.83 6.08
CA SER A 200 -8.94 -7.22 6.07
C SER A 200 -8.25 -8.15 5.08
N VAL A 201 -8.42 -9.44 5.35
CA VAL A 201 -8.25 -10.50 4.36
C VAL A 201 -9.54 -11.31 4.24
N VAL A 202 -9.87 -11.75 3.02
CA VAL A 202 -11.09 -12.51 2.70
C VAL A 202 -10.73 -13.74 1.88
N LEU A 203 -10.91 -14.94 2.44
CA LEU A 203 -10.67 -16.21 1.75
C LEU A 203 -11.85 -16.58 0.84
N SER A 204 -11.59 -17.03 -0.39
CA SER A 204 -12.64 -17.44 -1.33
C SER A 204 -13.35 -18.74 -0.90
N ASP A 205 -14.60 -18.93 -1.33
CA ASP A 205 -15.41 -20.10 -0.95
C ASP A 205 -14.80 -21.44 -1.38
N ASP A 206 -14.14 -21.47 -2.54
CA ASP A 206 -13.36 -22.61 -3.04
C ASP A 206 -11.96 -22.74 -2.41
N LYS A 207 -11.59 -21.77 -1.56
CA LYS A 207 -10.29 -21.62 -0.88
C LYS A 207 -9.08 -21.45 -1.82
N THR A 208 -9.28 -21.26 -3.13
CA THR A 208 -8.17 -21.15 -4.10
C THR A 208 -7.57 -19.75 -4.21
N LYS A 209 -8.23 -18.73 -3.63
CA LYS A 209 -7.76 -17.34 -3.60
C LYS A 209 -8.05 -16.67 -2.26
N PHE A 210 -7.46 -15.50 -2.06
CA PHE A 210 -7.92 -14.54 -1.07
C PHE A 210 -7.69 -13.10 -1.55
N ASP A 211 -8.53 -12.18 -1.10
CA ASP A 211 -8.31 -10.75 -1.24
C ASP A 211 -7.61 -10.19 0.00
N LEU A 212 -6.68 -9.25 -0.21
CA LEU A 212 -6.08 -8.40 0.80
C LEU A 212 -6.60 -6.98 0.64
N ILE A 213 -7.36 -6.49 1.63
CA ILE A 213 -7.90 -5.14 1.69
C ILE A 213 -7.07 -4.32 2.67
N TYR A 214 -6.44 -3.26 2.17
CA TYR A 214 -5.44 -2.49 2.90
C TYR A 214 -5.53 -1.00 2.58
N ASN A 215 -4.95 -0.17 3.44
CA ASN A 215 -5.07 1.28 3.47
C ASN A 215 -3.71 1.91 3.17
N PRO A 216 -3.31 2.00 1.88
CA PRO A 216 -2.03 2.56 1.49
C PRO A 216 -1.91 4.03 1.88
N GLU A 217 -0.76 4.38 2.42
CA GLU A 217 -0.26 5.75 2.43
C GLU A 217 0.16 6.19 1.02
N LYS A 218 0.51 7.46 0.86
CA LYS A 218 1.05 8.02 -0.39
C LYS A 218 2.58 8.07 -0.32
N SER A 219 3.26 7.93 -1.45
CA SER A 219 4.73 8.09 -1.55
C SER A 219 5.51 7.20 -0.58
N THR A 220 5.02 5.97 -0.39
CA THR A 220 5.51 5.01 0.61
C THR A 220 5.79 3.67 -0.06
N ASN A 221 6.90 3.03 0.31
CA ASN A 221 7.26 1.70 -0.17
C ASN A 221 6.64 0.62 0.71
N TYR A 222 6.12 -0.42 0.06
CA TYR A 222 5.52 -1.57 0.71
C TYR A 222 6.04 -2.87 0.10
N GLU A 223 6.39 -3.82 0.97
CA GLU A 223 6.61 -5.21 0.62
C GLU A 223 5.45 -6.05 1.17
N VAL A 224 4.92 -6.97 0.37
CA VAL A 224 3.93 -7.96 0.81
C VAL A 224 4.59 -9.32 0.86
N LEU A 225 4.66 -9.85 2.06
CA LEU A 225 5.18 -11.18 2.34
C LEU A 225 4.01 -12.12 2.62
N ILE A 226 4.09 -13.32 2.08
CA ILE A 226 3.18 -14.43 2.32
C ILE A 226 3.99 -15.55 2.93
N ASP A 227 3.61 -15.98 4.14
CA ASP A 227 4.32 -17.00 4.91
C ASP A 227 5.82 -16.65 5.11
N ASN A 228 6.10 -15.35 5.30
CA ASN A 228 7.43 -14.72 5.34
C ASN A 228 8.28 -14.86 4.06
N ASN A 229 7.68 -15.26 2.93
CA ASN A 229 8.30 -15.20 1.60
C ASN A 229 7.80 -13.94 0.89
N LEU A 230 8.70 -13.17 0.24
CA LEU A 230 8.31 -12.01 -0.55
C LEU A 230 7.48 -12.44 -1.77
N ASP A 231 6.26 -11.90 -1.91
CA ASP A 231 5.37 -12.16 -3.04
C ASP A 231 5.26 -10.93 -3.97
N SER A 232 5.27 -9.71 -3.43
CA SER A 232 5.36 -8.47 -4.22
C SER A 232 6.01 -7.29 -3.48
N ILE A 233 6.53 -6.33 -4.25
CA ILE A 233 6.96 -4.99 -3.82
C ILE A 233 6.16 -3.97 -4.61
N TYR A 234 5.67 -2.89 -3.99
CA TYR A 234 5.12 -1.74 -4.72
C TYR A 234 5.39 -0.41 -4.01
N PHE A 235 5.67 0.62 -4.81
CA PHE A 235 5.67 2.01 -4.37
C PHE A 235 4.28 2.63 -4.59
N THR A 236 3.77 3.33 -3.59
CA THR A 236 2.46 4.00 -3.68
C THR A 236 2.58 5.40 -4.28
N PRO A 237 1.80 5.75 -5.32
CA PRO A 237 1.90 7.06 -5.96
C PRO A 237 1.46 8.19 -5.03
N SER A 238 2.11 9.34 -5.12
CA SER A 238 1.78 10.56 -4.37
C SER A 238 0.34 11.07 -4.56
N PHE A 239 -0.29 10.70 -5.67
CA PHE A 239 -1.66 11.05 -6.02
C PHE A 239 -2.71 9.98 -5.67
N LEU A 240 -2.38 8.96 -4.85
CA LEU A 240 -3.35 7.91 -4.50
C LEU A 240 -4.58 8.49 -3.77
N TYR A 241 -5.78 8.34 -4.36
CA TYR A 241 -7.01 9.02 -3.91
C TYR A 241 -7.98 8.13 -3.09
N PHE A 242 -7.73 6.82 -3.02
CA PHE A 242 -8.63 5.86 -2.36
C PHE A 242 -8.18 5.58 -0.94
N SER A 243 -9.11 5.49 0.01
CA SER A 243 -8.79 5.17 1.42
C SER A 243 -8.44 3.70 1.65
N HIS A 244 -8.92 2.83 0.76
CA HIS A 244 -8.70 1.38 0.77
C HIS A 244 -8.31 0.94 -0.65
N SER A 245 -7.50 -0.11 -0.76
CA SER A 245 -7.12 -0.81 -1.99
C SER A 245 -7.27 -2.31 -1.79
N SER A 246 -7.41 -3.07 -2.89
CA SER A 246 -7.52 -4.54 -2.87
C SER A 246 -6.45 -5.18 -3.75
N LEU A 247 -5.94 -6.34 -3.33
CA LEU A 247 -5.05 -7.21 -4.09
C LEU A 247 -5.55 -8.67 -3.98
N GLU A 248 -5.84 -9.29 -5.11
CA GLU A 248 -6.24 -10.72 -5.20
C GLU A 248 -4.99 -11.60 -5.32
N PHE A 249 -4.89 -12.64 -4.50
CA PHE A 249 -3.74 -13.57 -4.48
C PHE A 249 -4.16 -15.02 -4.67
N LEU A 250 -3.34 -15.80 -5.38
CA LEU A 250 -3.51 -17.26 -5.50
C LEU A 250 -3.12 -17.98 -4.21
N ASN A 251 -4.06 -18.70 -3.62
CA ASN A 251 -3.81 -19.52 -2.45
C ASN A 251 -3.25 -20.90 -2.82
N LYS A 252 -2.02 -21.17 -2.36
CA LYS A 252 -1.22 -22.37 -2.72
C LYS A 252 -1.13 -23.39 -1.58
N SER A 253 -1.73 -23.12 -0.42
CA SER A 253 -1.68 -23.94 0.80
C SER A 253 -2.99 -23.81 1.59
N PHE A 254 -3.34 -24.78 2.42
CA PHE A 254 -4.58 -24.75 3.23
C PHE A 254 -4.33 -24.84 4.74
N ASN A 255 -3.06 -24.93 5.16
CA ASN A 255 -2.67 -25.33 6.51
C ASN A 255 -2.00 -24.17 7.26
N GLN A 256 -2.78 -23.10 7.51
CA GLN A 256 -2.31 -21.75 7.85
C GLN A 256 -1.63 -21.03 6.66
N ARG A 257 -1.92 -19.74 6.53
CA ARG A 257 -1.26 -18.80 5.62
C ARG A 257 -1.32 -17.40 6.21
N CYS A 258 -0.20 -16.69 6.26
CA CYS A 258 -0.09 -15.38 6.91
C CYS A 258 0.41 -14.31 5.95
N ILE A 259 -0.30 -13.18 5.94
CA ILE A 259 -0.03 -12.04 5.08
C ILE A 259 0.54 -10.93 5.94
N LYS A 260 1.75 -10.48 5.60
CA LYS A 260 2.44 -9.37 6.25
C LYS A 260 2.68 -8.27 5.22
N ILE A 261 2.22 -7.07 5.53
CA ILE A 261 2.68 -5.87 4.84
C ILE A 261 3.83 -5.28 5.67
N ILE A 262 4.97 -5.02 5.03
CA ILE A 262 6.07 -4.26 5.61
C ILE A 262 6.11 -2.89 4.94
N LYS A 263 5.84 -1.83 5.72
CA LYS A 263 5.97 -0.43 5.31
C LYS A 263 7.41 0.02 5.52
N LYS A 264 8.06 0.46 4.45
CA LYS A 264 9.47 0.85 4.44
C LYS A 264 9.64 2.35 4.24
N TYR A 265 10.25 2.97 5.24
CA TYR A 265 10.76 4.34 5.20
C TYR A 265 12.23 4.36 4.73
N GLY A 266 12.74 5.55 4.44
CA GLY A 266 14.19 5.77 4.29
C GLY A 266 14.87 6.18 5.60
N CYS A 267 16.07 6.74 5.50
CA CYS A 267 16.80 7.42 6.57
C CYS A 267 17.13 6.53 7.80
N GLY A 268 17.08 5.20 7.65
CA GLY A 268 17.25 4.25 8.76
C GLY A 268 16.10 4.25 9.77
N GLU A 269 14.93 4.78 9.40
CA GLU A 269 13.72 4.73 10.22
C GLU A 269 13.17 3.28 10.31
N PRO A 270 12.51 2.89 11.43
CA PRO A 270 12.07 1.52 11.64
C PRO A 270 10.94 1.12 10.67
N GLU A 271 11.09 -0.04 10.04
CA GLU A 271 10.03 -0.66 9.23
C GLU A 271 8.79 -0.96 10.12
N ILE A 272 7.59 -0.71 9.59
CA ILE A 272 6.33 -1.06 10.28
C ILE A 272 5.79 -2.33 9.64
N GLU A 273 5.82 -3.43 10.39
CA GLU A 273 5.19 -4.71 10.03
C GLU A 273 3.73 -4.74 10.48
N ASP A 274 2.82 -5.17 9.61
CA ASP A 274 1.42 -5.41 9.94
C ASP A 274 0.96 -6.77 9.38
N GLU A 275 0.64 -7.74 10.25
CA GLU A 275 0.46 -9.17 9.89
C GLU A 275 -0.87 -9.78 10.36
N ILE A 276 -1.59 -10.44 9.45
CA ILE A 276 -2.82 -11.20 9.72
C ILE A 276 -2.84 -12.52 8.92
N CYS A 277 -3.35 -13.59 9.52
CA CYS A 277 -3.49 -14.88 8.83
C CYS A 277 -4.88 -15.11 8.23
N LEU A 278 -5.01 -16.06 7.31
CA LEU A 278 -6.29 -16.52 6.77
C LEU A 278 -6.96 -17.51 7.73
N ILE A 279 -8.29 -17.46 7.81
CA ILE A 279 -9.11 -18.47 8.48
C ILE A 279 -9.70 -19.42 7.44
N TYR A 280 -9.36 -20.70 7.54
CA TYR A 280 -9.88 -21.79 6.74
C TYR A 280 -11.00 -22.48 7.52
N LEU A 281 -12.25 -22.23 7.13
CA LEU A 281 -13.42 -22.86 7.73
C LEU A 281 -13.73 -24.20 7.05
N ASN A 282 -13.89 -25.25 7.86
CA ASN A 282 -14.53 -26.51 7.48
C ASN A 282 -15.76 -26.74 8.36
N ALA A 283 -16.89 -27.15 7.79
CA ALA A 283 -18.04 -27.57 8.58
C ALA A 283 -18.49 -28.99 8.22
N PHE A 284 -18.93 -29.75 9.22
CA PHE A 284 -19.52 -31.07 9.02
C PHE A 284 -20.57 -31.35 10.09
N GLU A 285 -21.66 -31.98 9.69
CA GLU A 285 -22.65 -32.47 10.64
C GLU A 285 -22.14 -33.76 11.28
N ASN A 286 -22.30 -33.85 12.60
CA ASN A 286 -22.35 -35.13 13.31
C ASN A 286 -23.52 -35.11 14.29
N ASP A 287 -23.69 -36.17 15.06
CA ASP A 287 -24.86 -36.35 15.93
C ASP A 287 -25.08 -35.21 16.95
N ASN A 288 -24.05 -34.41 17.25
CA ASN A 288 -24.11 -33.30 18.22
C ASN A 288 -24.58 -31.97 17.64
N GLY A 289 -24.66 -31.84 16.31
CA GLY A 289 -24.90 -30.58 15.60
C GLY A 289 -23.95 -30.39 14.42
N ILE A 290 -23.95 -29.18 13.85
CA ILE A 290 -23.01 -28.81 12.80
C ILE A 290 -21.72 -28.33 13.47
N ASN A 291 -20.66 -29.11 13.27
CA ASN A 291 -19.34 -28.86 13.81
C ASN A 291 -18.62 -27.90 12.86
N ILE A 292 -18.04 -26.86 13.42
CA ILE A 292 -17.48 -25.69 12.71
C ILE A 292 -16.03 -25.62 13.18
N GLU A 293 -15.10 -26.11 12.36
CA GLU A 293 -13.68 -26.20 12.69
C GLU A 293 -12.87 -25.22 11.83
N PHE A 294 -11.90 -24.55 12.46
CA PHE A 294 -11.04 -23.57 11.80
C PHE A 294 -9.64 -23.52 12.44
N ASN A 295 -8.68 -22.89 11.77
CA ASN A 295 -7.34 -22.70 12.33
C ASN A 295 -7.30 -21.49 13.28
N SER A 296 -6.96 -21.73 14.55
CA SER A 296 -6.67 -20.70 15.57
C SER A 296 -5.17 -20.42 15.72
N ASN A 297 -4.38 -20.71 14.67
CA ASN A 297 -2.92 -20.59 14.72
C ASN A 297 -2.41 -19.12 14.73
N ASP A 298 -3.32 -18.15 14.71
CA ASP A 298 -3.06 -16.72 14.87
C ASP A 298 -3.91 -16.21 16.03
N LYS A 299 -3.36 -15.30 16.84
CA LYS A 299 -4.06 -14.75 18.00
C LYS A 299 -4.98 -13.61 17.56
N TYR A 300 -6.27 -13.90 17.59
CA TYR A 300 -7.35 -12.94 17.34
C TYR A 300 -7.96 -12.50 18.66
N ASP A 301 -7.92 -11.20 18.96
CA ASP A 301 -8.55 -10.54 20.11
C ASP A 301 -10.02 -10.94 20.34
N SER A 302 -10.72 -11.36 19.28
CA SER A 302 -12.00 -12.09 19.36
C SER A 302 -12.34 -12.78 18.05
N ILE A 303 -13.15 -13.84 18.11
CA ILE A 303 -13.65 -14.57 16.93
C ILE A 303 -15.18 -14.58 16.96
N ALA A 304 -15.82 -14.14 15.88
CA ALA A 304 -17.27 -14.23 15.70
C ALA A 304 -17.62 -15.36 14.73
N ILE A 305 -18.60 -16.19 15.12
CA ILE A 305 -19.08 -17.31 14.31
C ILE A 305 -20.50 -16.99 13.84
N TYR A 306 -20.64 -16.96 12.51
CA TYR A 306 -21.87 -16.65 11.82
C TYR A 306 -22.51 -17.92 11.25
N ARG A 307 -23.83 -18.01 11.37
CA ARG A 307 -24.69 -18.89 10.56
C ARG A 307 -25.73 -18.04 9.88
N ASP A 308 -25.90 -18.21 8.58
CA ASP A 308 -26.88 -17.49 7.76
C ASP A 308 -26.75 -15.95 7.95
N ASN A 309 -25.50 -15.47 8.13
CA ASN A 309 -25.11 -14.10 8.48
C ASN A 309 -25.52 -13.59 9.88
N ILE A 310 -26.00 -14.45 10.78
CA ILE A 310 -26.30 -14.13 12.18
C ILE A 310 -25.15 -14.63 13.07
N ILE A 311 -24.61 -13.76 13.94
CA ILE A 311 -23.68 -14.18 14.99
C ILE A 311 -24.41 -15.13 15.95
N ILE A 312 -24.01 -16.40 15.95
CA ILE A 312 -24.54 -17.43 16.85
C ILE A 312 -23.63 -17.66 18.05
N ASN A 313 -22.34 -17.33 17.93
CA ASN A 313 -21.39 -17.36 19.03
C ASN A 313 -20.27 -16.32 18.85
N SER A 314 -19.62 -15.95 19.95
CA SER A 314 -18.40 -15.16 19.95
C SER A 314 -17.42 -15.77 20.96
N LEU A 315 -16.19 -16.01 20.50
CA LEU A 315 -15.14 -16.76 21.19
C LEU A 315 -13.93 -15.87 21.46
N ASN A 316 -13.13 -16.28 22.45
CA ASN A 316 -11.83 -15.71 22.75
C ASN A 316 -10.73 -16.41 21.92
N ASP A 317 -9.53 -15.82 21.95
CA ASP A 317 -8.36 -16.09 21.10
C ASP A 317 -7.95 -17.59 20.96
N ASP A 318 -8.16 -18.38 22.02
CA ASP A 318 -7.65 -19.75 22.14
C ASP A 318 -8.59 -20.85 21.56
N GLU A 319 -9.84 -20.52 21.18
CA GLU A 319 -10.81 -21.51 20.69
C GLU A 319 -10.85 -21.63 19.17
N ASN A 320 -10.77 -22.87 18.66
CA ASN A 320 -10.61 -23.18 17.23
C ASN A 320 -11.81 -23.92 16.59
N LYS A 321 -12.90 -24.07 17.35
CA LYS A 321 -14.05 -24.86 16.94
C LYS A 321 -15.31 -24.46 17.69
N PHE A 322 -16.46 -24.70 17.06
CA PHE A 322 -17.77 -24.58 17.67
C PHE A 322 -18.69 -25.72 17.20
N ILE A 323 -19.75 -26.02 17.95
CA ILE A 323 -20.79 -26.95 17.52
C ILE A 323 -22.11 -26.22 17.62
N ASP A 324 -22.77 -26.07 16.49
CA ASP A 324 -24.06 -25.41 16.39
C ASP A 324 -25.21 -26.42 16.40
N ASN A 325 -26.02 -26.32 17.44
CA ASN A 325 -27.25 -27.07 17.68
C ASN A 325 -28.39 -26.14 18.12
N ASN A 326 -28.30 -24.86 17.77
CA ASN A 326 -29.19 -23.78 18.25
C ASN A 326 -29.78 -23.01 17.05
N GLY A 327 -30.45 -23.70 16.13
CA GLY A 327 -31.11 -23.10 14.95
C GLY A 327 -31.45 -24.03 13.78
N ILE A 328 -31.18 -25.33 13.94
CA ILE A 328 -30.98 -26.29 12.84
C ILE A 328 -32.26 -27.08 12.56
N ILE A 329 -32.50 -27.50 11.31
CA ILE A 329 -33.72 -28.21 10.89
C ILE A 329 -33.36 -29.27 9.85
N LYS A 330 -33.99 -30.44 9.92
CA LYS A 330 -33.69 -31.55 9.01
C LYS A 330 -34.06 -31.24 7.57
N ASN A 331 -33.18 -31.62 6.66
CA ASN A 331 -33.19 -31.32 5.23
C ASN A 331 -33.12 -29.80 4.90
N LYS A 332 -32.76 -28.94 5.87
CA LYS A 332 -32.50 -27.51 5.62
C LYS A 332 -30.98 -27.26 5.53
N GLU A 333 -30.62 -26.36 4.62
CA GLU A 333 -29.26 -25.85 4.46
C GLU A 333 -28.92 -24.75 5.47
N TYR A 334 -27.66 -24.73 5.89
CA TYR A 334 -27.07 -23.80 6.84
C TYR A 334 -25.69 -23.39 6.38
N CYS A 335 -25.45 -22.08 6.26
CA CYS A 335 -24.20 -21.53 5.74
C CYS A 335 -23.42 -20.81 6.83
N TYR A 336 -22.17 -21.22 7.03
CA TYR A 336 -21.31 -20.73 8.10
C TYR A 336 -20.18 -19.85 7.57
N GLN A 337 -19.78 -18.86 8.37
CA GLN A 337 -18.56 -18.08 8.20
C GLN A 337 -17.94 -17.79 9.57
N VAL A 338 -16.62 -17.77 9.65
CA VAL A 338 -15.86 -17.38 10.84
C VAL A 338 -15.12 -16.07 10.52
N VAL A 339 -15.21 -15.10 11.44
CA VAL A 339 -14.50 -13.82 11.33
C VAL A 339 -13.65 -13.62 12.59
N GLY A 340 -12.33 -13.64 12.42
CA GLY A 340 -11.39 -13.30 13.48
C GLY A 340 -11.05 -11.81 13.43
N TYR A 341 -11.08 -11.14 14.59
CA TYR A 341 -10.70 -9.74 14.75
C TYR A 341 -9.37 -9.66 15.50
N LYS A 342 -8.46 -8.80 15.03
CA LYS A 342 -7.11 -8.63 15.59
C LYS A 342 -6.77 -7.15 15.58
N SER A 343 -6.61 -6.52 16.74
CA SER A 343 -6.59 -5.05 16.87
C SER A 343 -7.79 -4.36 16.18
N ASN A 344 -7.57 -3.72 15.02
CA ASN A 344 -8.57 -2.99 14.24
C ASN A 344 -8.95 -3.67 12.91
N LYS A 345 -8.39 -4.85 12.63
CA LYS A 345 -8.47 -5.55 11.34
C LYS A 345 -9.07 -6.95 11.50
N LYS A 346 -9.49 -7.55 10.39
CA LYS A 346 -10.37 -8.75 10.40
C LYS A 346 -9.98 -9.76 9.32
N SER A 347 -10.05 -11.04 9.65
CA SER A 347 -9.87 -12.17 8.72
C SER A 347 -11.20 -12.87 8.54
N LEU A 348 -11.73 -12.88 7.30
CA LEU A 348 -12.99 -13.52 6.95
C LEU A 348 -12.68 -14.87 6.29
N SER A 349 -13.26 -15.95 6.83
CA SER A 349 -13.15 -17.27 6.21
C SER A 349 -13.94 -17.35 4.90
N ASN A 350 -13.62 -18.40 4.14
CA ASN A 350 -14.56 -18.96 3.16
C ASN A 350 -15.93 -19.19 3.81
N ASN A 351 -17.00 -19.09 3.04
CA ASN A 351 -18.30 -19.62 3.47
C ASN A 351 -18.25 -21.16 3.43
N PHE A 352 -19.09 -21.81 4.22
CA PHE A 352 -19.30 -23.26 4.15
C PHE A 352 -20.78 -23.58 4.38
N CYS A 353 -21.47 -24.04 3.33
CA CYS A 353 -22.87 -24.45 3.41
C CYS A 353 -23.01 -25.98 3.56
N ILE A 354 -23.93 -26.42 4.39
CA ILE A 354 -24.25 -27.84 4.61
C ILE A 354 -25.75 -28.04 4.82
N ILE A 355 -26.32 -29.04 4.16
CA ILE A 355 -27.69 -29.51 4.41
C ILE A 355 -27.66 -30.41 5.64
N SER A 356 -28.33 -29.99 6.71
CA SER A 356 -28.46 -30.82 7.91
C SER A 356 -29.39 -32.00 7.64
N ASN A 357 -28.99 -33.16 8.11
CA ASN A 357 -29.75 -34.40 8.09
C ASN A 357 -30.57 -34.58 9.39
N ASN A 358 -30.49 -33.68 10.37
CA ASN A 358 -31.08 -33.83 11.71
C ASN A 358 -31.69 -32.51 12.26
N ASN A 359 -32.26 -32.59 13.47
CA ASN A 359 -33.25 -31.65 13.98
C ASN A 359 -32.75 -30.85 15.21
N TYR A 360 -32.68 -29.50 15.17
CA TYR A 360 -32.14 -28.68 16.28
C TYR A 360 -32.60 -27.16 16.33
N ASN A 361 -33.88 -26.76 16.05
CA ASN A 361 -34.64 -25.56 16.56
C ASN A 361 -35.79 -24.97 15.62
N PRO A 362 -37.13 -25.10 15.89
CA PRO A 362 -38.16 -24.30 15.12
C PRO A 362 -39.36 -23.50 15.77
N ILE A 363 -39.44 -23.09 17.06
CA ILE A 363 -40.72 -22.62 17.71
C ILE A 363 -40.86 -21.08 17.92
N PRO A 364 -42.08 -20.47 18.01
CA PRO A 364 -42.27 -19.03 18.19
C PRO A 364 -42.68 -18.56 19.60
N ILE A 365 -42.17 -17.38 19.98
CA ILE A 365 -42.14 -16.83 21.34
C ILE A 365 -42.34 -15.29 21.26
N PRO A 366 -43.09 -14.63 22.18
CA PRO A 366 -43.21 -13.17 22.23
C PRO A 366 -41.96 -12.47 22.81
N ASN A 367 -42.01 -11.14 22.94
CA ASN A 367 -40.86 -10.31 23.31
C ASN A 367 -41.19 -9.05 24.13
N ALA A 368 -42.48 -8.74 24.37
CA ALA A 368 -42.93 -7.68 25.26
C ALA A 368 -44.27 -8.08 25.94
N PHE A 369 -44.56 -7.50 27.10
CA PHE A 369 -45.84 -7.68 27.81
C PHE A 369 -46.13 -6.49 28.77
N THR A 370 -47.40 -6.30 29.11
CA THR A 370 -47.96 -5.13 29.83
C THR A 370 -48.88 -5.56 30.98
N PRO A 371 -48.36 -5.83 32.19
CA PRO A 371 -49.16 -6.17 33.37
C PRO A 371 -49.85 -4.92 33.96
N ASN A 372 -50.79 -4.33 33.21
CA ASN A 372 -51.54 -3.14 33.58
C ASN A 372 -53.00 -3.45 34.02
N GLY A 373 -53.51 -4.65 33.74
CA GLY A 373 -54.85 -5.10 34.07
C GLY A 373 -55.96 -4.71 33.08
N ASP A 374 -55.64 -4.23 31.88
CA ASP A 374 -56.64 -4.01 30.82
C ASP A 374 -57.05 -5.29 30.06
N GLY A 375 -56.31 -6.39 30.28
CA GLY A 375 -56.54 -7.70 29.68
C GLY A 375 -55.70 -7.99 28.43
N LEU A 376 -54.87 -7.06 27.99
CA LEU A 376 -54.05 -7.17 26.78
C LEU A 376 -52.57 -7.34 27.13
N ASN A 377 -52.05 -8.54 26.86
CA ASN A 377 -50.66 -8.92 27.08
C ASN A 377 -50.19 -8.80 28.54
N ASP A 378 -51.04 -9.05 29.55
CA ASP A 378 -50.60 -9.07 30.96
C ASP A 378 -49.55 -10.15 31.30
N PHE A 379 -49.31 -11.13 30.41
CA PHE A 379 -48.40 -12.25 30.63
C PHE A 379 -47.47 -12.55 29.45
N PHE A 380 -46.20 -12.82 29.73
CA PHE A 380 -45.23 -13.32 28.75
C PHE A 380 -45.06 -14.85 28.81
N LYS A 381 -45.31 -15.53 27.68
CA LYS A 381 -45.18 -16.99 27.45
C LYS A 381 -45.19 -17.28 25.95
N PRO A 382 -44.60 -18.38 25.44
CA PRO A 382 -44.65 -18.71 24.02
C PRO A 382 -46.07 -18.94 23.49
N PHE A 383 -46.21 -18.90 22.17
CA PHE A 383 -47.51 -19.10 21.54
C PHE A 383 -47.96 -20.56 21.65
N PRO A 384 -49.24 -20.84 21.97
CA PRO A 384 -49.76 -22.20 22.04
C PRO A 384 -49.58 -22.93 20.70
N LEU A 385 -48.78 -23.99 20.74
CA LEU A 385 -48.52 -24.91 19.65
C LEU A 385 -48.50 -26.33 20.22
N GLN A 386 -48.55 -27.35 19.36
CA GLN A 386 -48.28 -28.72 19.80
C GLN A 386 -46.78 -28.87 20.05
N VAL A 387 -46.41 -28.51 21.28
CA VAL A 387 -45.06 -28.61 21.82
C VAL A 387 -45.16 -29.34 23.17
N SER A 388 -44.25 -30.28 23.39
CA SER A 388 -44.02 -30.83 24.73
C SER A 388 -42.86 -30.11 25.40
N ASP A 389 -42.72 -30.32 26.69
CA ASP A 389 -41.49 -30.07 27.46
C ASP A 389 -40.95 -28.64 27.33
N TYR A 390 -41.88 -27.70 27.21
CA TYR A 390 -41.57 -26.28 27.26
C TYR A 390 -41.03 -25.89 28.63
N LYS A 391 -39.97 -25.07 28.60
CA LYS A 391 -39.43 -24.33 29.72
C LYS A 391 -39.11 -22.90 29.31
N MET A 392 -39.26 -21.97 30.26
CA MET A 392 -38.86 -20.58 30.12
C MET A 392 -38.21 -20.08 31.39
N LEU A 393 -37.01 -19.52 31.24
CA LEU A 393 -36.28 -18.78 32.28
C LEU A 393 -36.17 -17.32 31.86
N ILE A 394 -36.23 -16.40 32.83
CA ILE A 394 -36.13 -14.95 32.60
C ILE A 394 -35.19 -14.32 33.63
N PHE A 395 -34.23 -13.51 33.18
CA PHE A 395 -33.17 -12.90 33.97
C PHE A 395 -33.13 -11.38 33.75
N ASN A 396 -33.02 -10.58 34.80
CA ASN A 396 -32.91 -9.11 34.66
C ASN A 396 -31.55 -8.68 34.07
N LYS A 397 -31.38 -7.38 33.79
CA LYS A 397 -30.11 -6.84 33.25
C LYS A 397 -28.88 -7.02 34.15
N TYR A 398 -29.03 -7.47 35.39
CA TYR A 398 -27.94 -7.84 36.31
C TYR A 398 -27.69 -9.36 36.36
N GLY A 399 -28.38 -10.15 35.52
CA GLY A 399 -28.30 -11.61 35.49
C GLY A 399 -29.15 -12.32 36.55
N GLU A 400 -29.92 -11.61 37.37
CA GLU A 400 -30.74 -12.23 38.41
C GLU A 400 -32.04 -12.80 37.82
N LYS A 401 -32.28 -14.11 38.02
CA LYS A 401 -33.51 -14.78 37.55
C LYS A 401 -34.74 -14.20 38.25
N VAL A 402 -35.70 -13.72 37.46
CA VAL A 402 -36.97 -13.15 37.94
C VAL A 402 -38.17 -14.05 37.75
N PHE A 403 -38.12 -14.98 36.78
CA PHE A 403 -39.23 -15.89 36.50
C PHE A 403 -38.75 -17.23 35.96
N GLU A 404 -39.60 -18.24 36.15
CA GLU A 404 -39.47 -19.58 35.58
C GLU A 404 -40.87 -20.17 35.36
N SER A 405 -41.13 -20.76 34.19
CA SER A 405 -42.32 -21.56 33.91
C SER A 405 -41.95 -22.83 33.15
N ASN A 406 -42.72 -23.90 33.39
CA ASN A 406 -42.66 -25.17 32.69
C ASN A 406 -44.04 -25.56 32.09
N ASP A 407 -44.96 -24.60 31.97
CA ASP A 407 -46.23 -24.74 31.24
C ASP A 407 -46.34 -23.62 30.21
N ILE A 408 -46.45 -23.96 28.92
CA ILE A 408 -46.50 -22.98 27.82
C ILE A 408 -47.73 -22.07 27.92
N ASN A 409 -48.73 -22.47 28.70
CA ASN A 409 -49.93 -21.69 28.96
C ASN A 409 -49.79 -20.74 30.16
N LEU A 410 -48.75 -20.89 30.99
CA LEU A 410 -48.49 -20.09 32.17
C LEU A 410 -47.28 -19.17 31.96
N GLY A 411 -47.55 -17.86 31.95
CA GLY A 411 -46.57 -16.82 31.64
C GLY A 411 -46.20 -15.94 32.81
N TRP A 412 -45.14 -15.13 32.62
CA TRP A 412 -44.69 -14.17 33.61
C TRP A 412 -45.61 -12.96 33.66
N ASP A 413 -46.09 -12.64 34.86
CA ASP A 413 -46.95 -11.50 35.23
C ASP A 413 -46.15 -10.21 35.52
N GLY A 414 -44.83 -10.25 35.39
CA GLY A 414 -43.96 -9.10 35.61
C GLY A 414 -43.60 -8.81 37.06
N TYR A 415 -44.13 -9.57 38.02
CA TYR A 415 -43.77 -9.40 39.41
C TYR A 415 -42.45 -10.09 39.72
N PHE A 416 -41.57 -9.39 40.43
CA PHE A 416 -40.39 -9.94 41.06
C PHE A 416 -40.23 -9.38 42.47
N LYS A 417 -40.06 -10.27 43.47
CA LYS A 417 -39.99 -9.90 44.90
C LYS A 417 -41.15 -8.95 45.33
N GLY A 418 -42.34 -9.15 44.76
CA GLY A 418 -43.54 -8.36 45.05
C GLY A 418 -43.64 -6.99 44.36
N LYS A 419 -42.80 -6.70 43.35
CA LYS A 419 -42.88 -5.47 42.55
C LYS A 419 -42.82 -5.76 41.06
N ILE A 420 -43.65 -5.06 40.28
CA ILE A 420 -43.36 -4.80 38.87
C ILE A 420 -42.18 -3.82 38.81
N ILE A 421 -41.15 -4.17 38.04
CA ILE A 421 -40.04 -3.28 37.68
C ILE A 421 -39.99 -3.23 36.16
N GLN A 422 -40.18 -2.04 35.59
CA GLN A 422 -40.15 -1.84 34.14
C GLN A 422 -38.69 -1.91 33.65
N ASP A 423 -38.33 -2.98 32.94
CA ASP A 423 -36.95 -3.28 32.55
C ASP A 423 -36.89 -4.25 31.36
N VAL A 424 -35.69 -4.46 30.82
CA VAL A 424 -35.41 -5.53 29.84
C VAL A 424 -34.74 -6.71 30.54
N TYR A 425 -35.14 -7.90 30.11
CA TYR A 425 -34.73 -9.18 30.67
C TYR A 425 -34.23 -10.10 29.54
N VAL A 426 -33.27 -10.97 29.83
CA VAL A 426 -32.86 -12.08 28.94
C VAL A 426 -33.80 -13.25 29.22
N TYR A 427 -34.38 -13.85 28.18
CA TYR A 427 -35.04 -15.14 28.31
C TYR A 427 -34.18 -16.27 27.74
N LYS A 428 -34.38 -17.48 28.27
CA LYS A 428 -33.94 -18.74 27.65
C LYS A 428 -35.12 -19.69 27.66
N ILE A 429 -35.48 -20.18 26.48
CA ILE A 429 -36.70 -20.95 26.26
C ILE A 429 -36.39 -22.19 25.46
N GLU A 430 -36.83 -23.33 25.98
CA GLU A 430 -36.43 -24.68 25.59
C GLU A 430 -37.70 -25.50 25.38
N LEU A 431 -37.92 -26.11 24.21
CA LEU A 431 -39.24 -26.66 23.80
C LEU A 431 -39.13 -27.59 22.55
N MET A 432 -40.19 -28.33 22.19
CA MET A 432 -40.22 -29.33 21.08
C MET A 432 -41.29 -29.06 19.99
N LYS A 433 -41.00 -29.17 18.68
CA LYS A 433 -42.01 -29.00 17.58
C LYS A 433 -41.57 -29.69 16.31
N ASP A 434 -42.49 -30.28 15.55
CA ASP A 434 -42.18 -31.02 14.31
C ASP A 434 -41.12 -32.12 14.58
N ASN A 435 -41.13 -32.66 15.80
CA ASN A 435 -40.13 -33.51 16.47
C ASN A 435 -38.70 -32.93 16.61
N GLU A 436 -38.50 -31.66 16.29
CA GLU A 436 -37.27 -30.90 16.54
C GLU A 436 -37.23 -30.32 17.96
N MET A 437 -36.02 -30.18 18.54
CA MET A 437 -35.78 -29.50 19.82
C MET A 437 -35.30 -28.07 19.61
N VAL A 438 -35.76 -27.12 20.42
CA VAL A 438 -35.34 -25.70 20.34
C VAL A 438 -34.63 -25.21 21.59
N PHE A 439 -33.63 -24.37 21.35
CA PHE A 439 -32.99 -23.46 22.29
C PHE A 439 -33.15 -22.02 21.79
N ILE A 440 -34.11 -21.27 22.34
CA ILE A 440 -34.28 -19.83 22.05
C ILE A 440 -33.92 -19.02 23.30
N ASN A 441 -32.63 -18.77 23.39
CA ASN A 441 -32.05 -17.58 23.99
C ASN A 441 -32.59 -16.31 23.30
N GLY A 442 -33.05 -15.33 24.08
CA GLY A 442 -33.65 -14.09 23.57
C GLY A 442 -33.81 -13.02 24.66
N LYS A 443 -34.65 -11.99 24.41
CA LYS A 443 -34.89 -10.90 25.38
C LYS A 443 -36.38 -10.51 25.43
N ILE A 444 -36.88 -10.24 26.63
CA ILE A 444 -38.27 -9.88 26.96
C ILE A 444 -38.31 -8.55 27.69
N LEU A 445 -39.22 -7.66 27.28
CA LEU A 445 -39.49 -6.35 27.87
C LEU A 445 -40.78 -6.37 28.72
N LEU A 446 -40.73 -5.72 29.89
CA LEU A 446 -41.91 -5.39 30.68
C LEU A 446 -42.25 -3.90 30.51
N VAL A 447 -43.50 -3.56 30.17
CA VAL A 447 -44.01 -2.17 30.11
C VAL A 447 -45.13 -1.95 31.15
N LYS A 448 -45.23 -0.75 31.71
CA LYS A 448 -46.29 -0.34 32.65
C LYS A 448 -47.02 0.91 32.14
#